data_AF-A0A2E9ING8-F1
#
_entry.id   AF-A0A2E9ING8-F1
#
_cell.length_a   1.000
_cell.length_b   1.000
_cell.length_c   1.000
_cell.angle_alpha   90.00
_cell.angle_beta   90.00
_cell.angle_gamma   90.00
#
_symmetry.space_group_name_H-M   'P 1'
#
loop_
_entity.id
_entity.type
_entity.pdbx_description
1 polymer ?
#
loop_
_entity_poly.entity_id
_entity_poly.type
_entity_poly.pdbx_seq_one_letter_code
_entity_poly.pdbx_strand_id
1 'polypeptide(L)'
;MPFVFGGDGASFAFHSKHTTRIQEAMSGLQQIAAENFGFVLRIGLVPVAEIYAAKRRIEVGRHELVTGRCLAIFHGGGLSLAEKWIKQANSRHLIEVKIGSRTNIEGLSCRWNSIPNIRGTIASLIVQKNETTTNAIYQDILDQIGQICGVDIDQINPLNIPKISYQSIRECLFQESRLHIPKWSYRHCYRIFEIIACVCIFRFKIPPIFIDPKRYVKSMRTHADYRKFDDTLRMVIDISAQQSEAITCYLDSLYKKGLLFYGLHNSKDSLMTCYVDDIHEGNHIHFIDGADGGYAMAAKQLKSQIKASST
;
A
#
# COMPACT_ATOMS: atom_id res chain seq x y z
N MET A 1 -15.20 -1.77 4.92
CA MET A 1 -14.27 -2.26 5.95
C MET A 1 -13.11 -1.28 5.99
N PRO A 2 -12.81 -0.60 7.11
CA PRO A 2 -11.64 0.26 7.18
C PRO A 2 -10.36 -0.58 7.13
N PHE A 3 -9.40 -0.19 6.30
CA PHE A 3 -8.13 -0.89 6.13
C PHE A 3 -7.00 0.11 5.89
N VAL A 4 -5.76 -0.31 6.16
CA VAL A 4 -4.54 0.44 5.88
C VAL A 4 -3.39 -0.51 5.53
N PHE A 5 -2.46 -0.02 4.71
CA PHE A 5 -1.28 -0.75 4.28
C PHE A 5 -0.04 -0.15 4.96
N GLY A 6 0.70 -1.01 5.68
CA GLY A 6 1.87 -0.63 6.45
C GLY A 6 3.20 -0.75 5.69
N GLY A 7 3.17 -1.27 4.45
CA GLY A 7 4.34 -1.54 3.61
C GLY A 7 4.70 -3.03 3.56
N ASP A 8 5.06 -3.62 4.71
CA ASP A 8 5.34 -5.06 4.85
C ASP A 8 4.10 -5.89 5.22
N GLY A 9 2.92 -5.28 5.22
CA GLY A 9 1.65 -5.91 5.56
C GLY A 9 0.45 -4.95 5.45
N ALA A 10 -0.72 -5.46 5.81
CA ALA A 10 -1.96 -4.70 5.84
C ALA A 10 -2.75 -5.00 7.12
N SER A 11 -3.49 -4.01 7.60
CA SER A 11 -4.38 -4.11 8.75
C SER A 11 -5.78 -3.68 8.35
N PHE A 12 -6.81 -4.35 8.87
CA PHE A 12 -8.19 -3.96 8.66
C PHE A 12 -9.04 -4.32 9.86
N ALA A 13 -10.10 -3.54 10.10
CA ALA A 13 -11.03 -3.78 11.20
C ALA A 13 -12.41 -4.17 10.67
N PHE A 14 -13.05 -5.15 11.33
CA PHE A 14 -14.34 -5.69 10.93
C PHE A 14 -15.17 -6.08 12.14
N HIS A 15 -16.48 -6.26 11.94
CA HIS A 15 -17.40 -6.66 13.01
C HIS A 15 -17.27 -8.16 13.32
N SER A 16 -17.27 -8.54 14.61
CA SER A 16 -17.07 -9.93 15.09
C SER A 16 -17.98 -10.97 14.45
N LYS A 17 -19.18 -10.57 14.02
CA LYS A 17 -20.12 -11.41 13.24
C LYS A 17 -19.51 -12.03 11.96
N HIS A 18 -18.42 -11.48 11.44
CA HIS A 18 -17.74 -11.95 10.22
C HIS A 18 -16.46 -12.75 10.49
N THR A 19 -16.11 -13.02 11.75
CA THR A 19 -14.85 -13.67 12.14
C THR A 19 -14.57 -14.96 11.38
N THR A 20 -15.51 -15.91 11.36
CA THR A 20 -15.31 -17.20 10.68
C THR A 20 -15.00 -17.02 9.20
N ARG A 21 -15.80 -16.20 8.49
CA ARG A 21 -15.62 -15.94 7.06
C ARG A 21 -14.29 -15.26 6.76
N ILE A 22 -13.86 -14.31 7.60
CA ILE A 22 -12.57 -13.63 7.44
C ILE A 22 -11.43 -14.60 7.69
N GLN A 23 -11.48 -15.42 8.75
CA GLN A 23 -10.44 -16.40 9.03
C GLN A 23 -10.26 -17.41 7.89
N GLU A 24 -11.34 -17.90 7.30
CA GLU A 24 -11.29 -18.79 6.13
C GLU A 24 -10.64 -18.10 4.92
N ALA A 25 -11.06 -16.87 4.60
CA ALA A 25 -10.47 -16.10 3.51
C ALA A 25 -8.98 -15.80 3.74
N MET A 26 -8.60 -15.45 4.97
CA MET A 26 -7.21 -15.18 5.36
C MET A 26 -6.35 -16.44 5.28
N SER A 27 -6.84 -17.59 5.75
CA SER A 27 -6.15 -18.86 5.62
C SER A 27 -5.90 -19.21 4.15
N GLY A 28 -6.89 -19.01 3.27
CA GLY A 28 -6.70 -19.22 1.84
C GLY A 28 -5.68 -18.26 1.23
N LEU A 29 -5.60 -17.02 1.72
CA LEU A 29 -4.59 -16.06 1.28
C LEU A 29 -3.18 -16.47 1.70
N GLN A 30 -3.01 -17.06 2.90
CA GLN A 30 -1.73 -17.63 3.34
C GLN A 30 -1.28 -18.77 2.42
N GLN A 31 -2.20 -19.64 2.03
CA GLN A 31 -1.93 -20.74 1.10
C GLN A 31 -1.50 -20.22 -0.27
N ILE A 32 -2.22 -19.24 -0.84
CA ILE A 32 -1.86 -18.60 -2.12
C ILE A 32 -0.47 -17.96 -2.04
N ALA A 33 -0.16 -17.26 -0.95
CA ALA A 33 1.15 -16.62 -0.76
C ALA A 33 2.29 -17.66 -0.75
N ALA A 34 2.08 -18.80 -0.09
CA ALA A 34 3.05 -19.87 -0.02
C ALA A 34 3.22 -20.58 -1.38
N GLU A 35 2.12 -21.03 -2.00
CA GLU A 35 2.13 -21.85 -3.22
C GLU A 35 2.58 -21.06 -4.46
N ASN A 36 2.07 -19.84 -4.63
CA ASN A 36 2.25 -19.09 -5.88
C ASN A 36 3.45 -18.14 -5.84
N PHE A 37 3.93 -17.78 -4.63
CA PHE A 37 4.98 -16.81 -4.44
C PHE A 37 6.12 -17.28 -3.53
N GLY A 38 5.99 -18.42 -2.85
CA GLY A 38 7.03 -18.91 -1.92
C GLY A 38 7.18 -18.05 -0.67
N PHE A 39 6.15 -17.26 -0.31
CA PHE A 39 6.20 -16.37 0.84
C PHE A 39 5.42 -16.93 2.03
N VAL A 40 5.97 -16.78 3.23
CA VAL A 40 5.26 -17.07 4.48
C VAL A 40 4.48 -15.82 4.88
N LEU A 41 3.18 -15.82 4.61
CA LEU A 41 2.30 -14.73 5.03
C LEU A 41 1.81 -14.98 6.46
N ARG A 42 2.23 -14.11 7.39
CA ARG A 42 1.80 -14.14 8.78
C ARG A 42 0.53 -13.32 8.94
N ILE A 43 -0.56 -13.96 9.36
CA ILE A 43 -1.84 -13.29 9.62
C ILE A 43 -2.26 -13.55 11.06
N GLY A 44 -2.77 -12.52 11.72
CA GLY A 44 -3.37 -12.64 13.03
C GLY A 44 -4.67 -11.86 13.18
N LEU A 45 -5.42 -12.23 14.21
CA LEU A 45 -6.69 -11.65 14.59
C LEU A 45 -6.63 -11.23 16.06
N VAL A 46 -6.85 -9.94 16.30
CA VAL A 46 -6.80 -9.35 17.64
C VAL A 46 -8.17 -8.75 17.97
N PRO A 47 -8.83 -9.18 19.07
CA PRO A 47 -10.06 -8.55 19.52
C PRO A 47 -9.82 -7.10 19.98
N VAL A 48 -10.67 -6.18 19.54
CA VAL A 48 -10.59 -4.75 19.93
C VAL A 48 -10.70 -4.57 21.45
N ALA A 49 -11.47 -5.42 22.13
CA ALA A 49 -11.62 -5.39 23.58
C ALA A 49 -10.28 -5.57 24.32
N GLU A 50 -9.37 -6.40 23.80
CA GLU A 50 -8.05 -6.60 24.40
C GLU A 50 -7.15 -5.38 24.21
N ILE A 51 -7.23 -4.73 23.06
CA ILE A 51 -6.50 -3.49 22.78
C ILE A 51 -6.93 -2.38 23.74
N TYR A 52 -8.24 -2.28 24.00
CA TYR A 52 -8.80 -1.31 24.94
C TYR A 52 -8.40 -1.64 26.39
N ALA A 53 -8.40 -2.92 26.76
CA ALA A 53 -7.90 -3.38 28.07
C ALA A 53 -6.42 -3.04 28.26
N ALA A 54 -5.62 -3.06 27.18
CA ALA A 54 -4.23 -2.62 27.16
C ALA A 54 -4.04 -1.09 27.09
N LYS A 55 -5.11 -0.31 27.35
CA LYS A 55 -5.10 1.17 27.38
C LYS A 55 -4.67 1.82 26.05
N ARG A 56 -4.84 1.13 24.92
CA ARG A 56 -4.71 1.71 23.58
C ARG A 56 -6.09 1.82 22.93
N ARG A 57 -6.20 2.66 21.90
CA ARG A 57 -7.46 2.89 21.18
C ARG A 57 -7.31 2.54 19.71
N ILE A 58 -8.45 2.27 19.08
CA ILE A 58 -8.59 2.19 17.64
C ILE A 58 -9.67 3.20 17.30
N GLU A 59 -9.23 4.31 16.75
CA GLU A 59 -10.06 5.37 16.21
C GLU A 59 -9.94 5.32 14.69
N VAL A 60 -11.06 5.51 14.00
CA VAL A 60 -11.12 5.43 12.54
C VAL A 60 -11.69 6.72 12.00
N GLY A 61 -10.85 7.49 11.30
CA GLY A 61 -11.24 8.63 10.49
C GLY A 61 -11.55 8.21 9.05
N ARG A 62 -12.43 8.97 8.40
CA ARG A 62 -12.75 8.80 6.98
C ARG A 62 -12.19 9.99 6.20
N HIS A 63 -11.17 9.77 5.39
CA HIS A 63 -10.53 10.82 4.59
C HIS A 63 -10.97 10.70 3.13
N GLU A 64 -11.68 11.70 2.62
CA GLU A 64 -12.15 11.73 1.24
C GLU A 64 -11.06 12.23 0.29
N LEU A 65 -10.59 11.36 -0.61
CA LEU A 65 -9.60 11.71 -1.64
C LEU A 65 -10.26 12.41 -2.83
N VAL A 66 -11.41 11.89 -3.24
CA VAL A 66 -12.25 12.38 -4.34
C VAL A 66 -13.70 12.15 -3.89
N THR A 67 -14.63 12.99 -4.35
CA THR A 67 -16.06 12.88 -4.03
C THR A 67 -16.56 11.44 -4.08
N GLY A 68 -17.07 10.95 -2.95
CA GLY A 68 -17.60 9.59 -2.78
C GLY A 68 -16.55 8.52 -2.43
N ARG A 69 -15.26 8.86 -2.36
CA ARG A 69 -14.16 7.90 -2.12
C ARG A 69 -13.35 8.28 -0.91
N CYS A 70 -13.36 7.39 0.07
CA CYS A 70 -12.66 7.64 1.31
C CYS A 70 -11.72 6.50 1.69
N LEU A 71 -10.54 6.89 2.13
CA LEU A 71 -9.60 6.02 2.82
C LEU A 71 -9.86 6.07 4.32
N ALA A 72 -9.59 4.96 4.99
CA ALA A 72 -9.59 4.91 6.44
C ALA A 72 -8.26 5.47 6.95
N ILE A 73 -8.34 6.33 7.96
CA ILE A 73 -7.19 6.76 8.77
C ILE A 73 -7.36 6.10 10.13
N PHE A 74 -6.32 5.44 10.62
CA PHE A 74 -6.33 4.86 11.96
C PHE A 74 -5.54 5.73 12.93
N HIS A 75 -6.02 5.81 14.16
CA HIS A 75 -5.34 6.50 15.26
C HIS A 75 -5.51 5.75 16.59
N GLY A 76 -4.63 6.01 17.55
CA GLY A 76 -4.74 5.57 18.94
C GLY A 76 -3.76 4.48 19.35
N GLY A 77 -2.82 4.10 18.47
CA GLY A 77 -1.75 3.13 18.71
C GLY A 77 -2.20 1.68 18.79
N GLY A 78 -3.51 1.41 18.63
CA GLY A 78 -4.07 0.07 18.72
C GLY A 78 -3.61 -0.86 17.59
N LEU A 79 -3.47 -0.34 16.37
CA LEU A 79 -2.97 -1.14 15.24
C LEU A 79 -1.50 -1.52 15.43
N SER A 80 -0.64 -0.58 15.81
CA SER A 80 0.77 -0.87 16.09
C SER A 80 0.93 -1.88 17.23
N LEU A 81 0.07 -1.80 18.26
CA LEU A 81 0.06 -2.79 19.35
C LEU A 81 -0.38 -4.18 18.86
N ALA A 82 -1.43 -4.25 18.04
CA ALA A 82 -1.90 -5.50 17.44
C ALA A 82 -0.82 -6.13 16.56
N GLU A 83 -0.14 -5.34 15.73
CA GLU A 83 1.00 -5.78 14.92
C GLU A 83 2.12 -6.35 15.79
N LYS A 84 2.47 -5.66 16.89
CA LYS A 84 3.48 -6.12 17.84
C LYS A 84 3.09 -7.46 18.45
N TRP A 85 1.86 -7.62 18.93
CA TRP A 85 1.37 -8.89 19.47
C TRP A 85 1.38 -9.99 18.43
N ILE A 86 0.95 -9.71 17.20
CA ILE A 86 0.97 -10.69 16.11
C ILE A 86 2.40 -11.09 15.79
N LYS A 87 3.39 -10.19 15.79
CA LYS A 87 4.80 -10.47 15.44
C LYS A 87 5.60 -11.18 16.55
N GLN A 88 5.08 -11.30 17.77
CA GLN A 88 5.73 -12.04 18.86
C GLN A 88 5.89 -13.54 18.54
N ALA A 89 6.97 -14.17 19.02
CA ALA A 89 7.10 -15.62 18.95
C ALA A 89 5.92 -16.30 19.66
N ASN A 90 5.31 -17.30 19.03
CA ASN A 90 4.15 -18.04 19.55
C ASN A 90 2.94 -17.18 19.94
N SER A 91 2.67 -16.12 19.17
CA SER A 91 1.51 -15.27 19.42
C SER A 91 0.20 -16.05 19.35
N ARG A 92 -0.61 -15.96 20.42
CA ARG A 92 -1.96 -16.53 20.49
C ARG A 92 -2.95 -15.94 19.48
N HIS A 93 -2.57 -14.83 18.86
CA HIS A 93 -3.41 -14.10 17.90
C HIS A 93 -3.26 -14.61 16.47
N LEU A 94 -2.40 -15.59 16.21
CA LEU A 94 -2.18 -16.09 14.86
C LEU A 94 -3.37 -16.90 14.36
N ILE A 95 -3.67 -16.71 13.08
CA ILE A 95 -4.59 -17.60 12.35
C ILE A 95 -3.76 -18.77 11.82
N GLU A 96 -4.19 -19.98 12.15
CA GLU A 96 -3.59 -21.20 11.62
C GLU A 96 -3.95 -21.38 10.14
N VAL A 97 -2.97 -21.85 9.36
CA VAL A 97 -3.17 -22.18 7.95
C VAL A 97 -3.97 -23.49 7.88
N LYS A 98 -5.22 -23.39 7.42
CA LYS A 98 -6.04 -24.54 7.06
C LYS A 98 -5.74 -24.97 5.62
N ILE A 99 -5.06 -26.10 5.49
CA ILE A 99 -4.73 -26.72 4.20
C ILE A 99 -6.01 -26.97 3.39
N GLY A 100 -6.01 -26.54 2.13
CA GLY A 100 -7.13 -26.71 1.21
C GLY A 100 -8.13 -25.55 1.22
N SER A 101 -7.90 -24.51 2.03
CA SER A 101 -8.69 -23.28 1.98
C SER A 101 -8.40 -22.54 0.68
N ARG A 102 -9.41 -22.36 -0.16
CA ARG A 102 -9.30 -21.49 -1.34
C ARG A 102 -10.00 -20.18 -1.06
N THR A 103 -9.29 -19.07 -1.25
CA THR A 103 -9.90 -17.75 -1.25
C THR A 103 -10.00 -17.23 -2.67
N ASN A 104 -11.03 -16.43 -2.93
CA ASN A 104 -11.19 -15.76 -4.20
C ASN A 104 -10.44 -14.42 -4.16
N ILE A 105 -9.53 -14.21 -5.10
CA ILE A 105 -8.79 -12.96 -5.29
C ILE A 105 -9.17 -12.24 -6.59
N GLU A 106 -10.34 -12.57 -7.17
CA GLU A 106 -10.97 -11.80 -8.25
C GLU A 106 -10.97 -10.29 -7.93
N GLY A 107 -10.61 -9.48 -8.94
CA GLY A 107 -10.48 -8.02 -8.82
C GLY A 107 -9.06 -7.53 -8.51
N LEU A 108 -8.15 -8.38 -8.03
CA LEU A 108 -6.72 -8.03 -7.90
C LEU A 108 -6.00 -8.21 -9.23
N SER A 109 -5.87 -7.14 -9.98
CA SER A 109 -5.08 -7.15 -11.22
C SER A 109 -4.44 -5.81 -11.48
N CYS A 110 -3.12 -5.71 -11.28
CA CYS A 110 -2.33 -4.65 -11.89
C CYS A 110 -1.65 -5.18 -13.16
N ARG A 111 -1.83 -4.44 -14.25
CA ARG A 111 -1.26 -4.76 -15.57
C ARG A 111 -0.35 -3.65 -16.10
N TRP A 112 -0.07 -2.66 -15.26
CA TRP A 112 0.87 -1.59 -15.54
C TRP A 112 2.27 -2.05 -15.15
N ASN A 113 3.26 -1.68 -15.94
CA ASN A 113 4.66 -1.86 -15.58
C ASN A 113 5.05 -0.90 -14.45
N SER A 114 6.27 -1.06 -13.92
CA SER A 114 6.87 -0.07 -13.04
C SER A 114 6.86 1.31 -13.71
N ILE A 115 6.68 2.35 -12.90
CA ILE A 115 6.50 3.73 -13.35
C ILE A 115 7.79 4.49 -13.04
N PRO A 116 8.58 4.86 -14.07
CA PRO A 116 9.86 5.53 -13.84
C PRO A 116 9.71 6.93 -13.26
N ASN A 117 10.68 7.34 -12.46
CA ASN A 117 10.77 8.71 -11.96
C ASN A 117 10.97 9.74 -13.10
N ILE A 118 10.59 10.99 -12.84
CA ILE A 118 10.85 12.14 -13.72
C ILE A 118 11.74 13.20 -13.06
N ARG A 119 11.86 13.23 -11.72
CA ARG A 119 12.65 14.26 -11.01
C ARG A 119 14.02 13.76 -10.54
N GLY A 120 14.19 12.45 -10.41
CA GLY A 120 15.48 11.83 -10.11
C GLY A 120 15.37 10.52 -9.36
N THR A 121 14.51 10.46 -8.33
CA THR A 121 14.30 9.25 -7.52
C THR A 121 12.90 9.20 -6.93
N ILE A 122 12.40 7.97 -6.75
CA ILE A 122 11.22 7.69 -5.95
C ILE A 122 11.66 7.42 -4.52
N ALA A 123 11.28 8.28 -3.58
CA ALA A 123 11.56 8.11 -2.16
C ALA A 123 10.35 7.48 -1.44
N SER A 124 10.55 6.32 -0.84
CA SER A 124 9.60 5.68 0.09
C SER A 124 9.97 6.10 1.52
N LEU A 125 9.10 6.89 2.14
CA LEU A 125 9.31 7.51 3.44
C LEU A 125 8.34 6.93 4.48
N ILE A 126 8.86 6.55 5.64
CA ILE A 126 8.08 6.16 6.82
C ILE A 126 8.54 7.01 8.01
N VAL A 127 7.62 7.67 8.70
CA VAL A 127 7.92 8.47 9.89
C VAL A 127 6.97 8.13 11.02
N GLN A 128 7.53 7.76 12.15
CA GLN A 128 6.79 7.43 13.37
C GLN A 128 7.26 8.33 14.50
N LYS A 129 6.36 9.15 15.05
CA LYS A 129 6.68 9.97 16.22
C LYS A 129 7.04 9.11 17.44
N ASN A 130 7.82 9.66 18.36
CA ASN A 130 7.99 9.07 19.68
C ASN A 130 6.68 9.17 20.48
N GLU A 131 6.49 8.32 21.49
CA GLU A 131 5.27 8.30 22.31
C GLU A 131 5.06 9.64 23.04
N THR A 132 6.15 10.28 23.51
CA THR A 132 6.14 11.57 24.22
C THR A 132 5.93 12.78 23.31
N THR A 133 6.17 12.64 22.00
CA THR A 133 6.06 13.74 21.04
C THR A 133 4.59 13.98 20.67
N THR A 134 4.20 15.26 20.57
CA THR A 134 2.85 15.66 20.14
C THR A 134 2.63 15.41 18.65
N ASN A 135 1.38 15.17 18.23
CA ASN A 135 1.02 14.97 16.82
C ASN A 135 1.34 16.18 15.92
N ALA A 136 1.52 17.38 16.48
CA ALA A 136 1.90 18.59 15.74
C ALA A 136 3.18 18.40 14.89
N ILE A 137 4.09 17.51 15.32
CA ILE A 137 5.32 17.20 14.58
C ILE A 137 5.04 16.72 13.14
N TYR A 138 3.92 16.03 12.91
CA TYR A 138 3.56 15.55 11.57
C TYR A 138 3.21 16.70 10.62
N GLN A 139 2.58 17.76 11.14
CA GLN A 139 2.32 18.96 10.35
C GLN A 139 3.64 19.66 10.00
N ASP A 140 4.53 19.82 10.98
CA ASP A 140 5.85 20.44 10.76
C ASP A 140 6.66 19.67 9.70
N ILE A 141 6.59 18.33 9.71
CA ILE A 141 7.25 17.49 8.71
C ILE A 141 6.65 17.70 7.32
N LEU A 142 5.32 17.70 7.20
CA LEU A 142 4.65 17.91 5.91
C LEU A 142 4.95 19.29 5.34
N ASP A 143 4.95 20.32 6.18
CA ASP A 143 5.27 21.70 5.80
C ASP A 143 6.74 21.79 5.35
N GLN A 144 7.67 21.19 6.09
CA GLN A 144 9.08 21.17 5.73
C GLN A 144 9.34 20.40 4.42
N ILE A 145 8.67 19.26 4.21
CA ILE A 145 8.75 18.53 2.93
C ILE A 145 8.21 19.42 1.80
N GLY A 146 7.09 20.10 2.00
CA GLY A 146 6.55 21.06 1.02
C GLY A 146 7.56 22.15 0.66
N GLN A 147 8.21 22.74 1.67
CA GLN A 147 9.25 23.76 1.47
C GLN A 147 10.48 23.23 0.72
N ILE A 148 11.01 22.05 1.09
CA ILE A 148 12.16 21.42 0.42
C ILE A 148 11.82 21.08 -1.05
N CYS A 149 10.59 20.60 -1.28
CA CYS A 149 10.15 20.23 -2.61
C CYS A 149 9.89 21.45 -3.52
N GLY A 150 9.65 22.63 -2.93
CA GLY A 150 9.41 23.89 -3.65
C GLY A 150 8.17 23.86 -4.54
N VAL A 151 7.28 22.90 -4.32
CA VAL A 151 6.09 22.62 -5.11
C VAL A 151 4.96 22.16 -4.22
N ASP A 152 3.73 22.26 -4.72
CA ASP A 152 2.61 21.54 -4.14
C ASP A 152 2.92 20.03 -4.06
N ILE A 153 2.55 19.37 -2.96
CA ILE A 153 2.79 17.94 -2.74
C ILE A 153 2.14 17.11 -3.86
N ASP A 154 1.07 17.59 -4.50
CA ASP A 154 0.47 16.90 -5.63
C ASP A 154 1.39 16.84 -6.88
N GLN A 155 2.41 17.69 -6.97
CA GLN A 155 3.40 17.66 -8.03
C GLN A 155 4.51 16.61 -7.81
N ILE A 156 4.72 16.16 -6.57
CA ILE A 156 5.66 15.06 -6.25
C ILE A 156 4.99 13.68 -6.25
N ASN A 157 3.75 13.58 -6.72
CA ASN A 157 3.06 12.30 -6.87
C ASN A 157 3.83 11.39 -7.88
N PRO A 158 4.23 10.17 -7.46
CA PRO A 158 5.09 9.26 -8.22
C PRO A 158 4.40 8.63 -9.42
N LEU A 159 3.08 8.81 -9.57
CA LEU A 159 2.32 8.33 -10.71
C LEU A 159 2.55 9.26 -11.92
N ASN A 160 3.66 9.02 -12.62
CA ASN A 160 4.07 9.76 -13.81
C ASN A 160 3.31 9.28 -15.05
N ILE A 161 2.08 9.78 -15.21
CA ILE A 161 1.17 9.44 -16.33
C ILE A 161 1.85 9.38 -17.71
N PRO A 162 2.72 10.33 -18.11
CA PRO A 162 3.35 10.26 -19.44
C PRO A 162 4.32 9.07 -19.62
N LYS A 163 4.85 8.50 -18.53
CA LYS A 163 5.83 7.41 -18.54
C LYS A 163 5.23 6.04 -18.21
N ILE A 164 3.94 5.95 -17.89
CA ILE A 164 3.30 4.66 -17.64
C ILE A 164 3.32 3.81 -18.91
N SER A 165 3.51 2.51 -18.75
CA SER A 165 3.42 1.56 -19.85
C SER A 165 2.67 0.32 -19.41
N TYR A 166 2.00 -0.30 -20.37
CA TYR A 166 1.16 -1.48 -20.12
C TYR A 166 1.93 -2.75 -20.48
N GLN A 167 1.69 -3.81 -19.72
CA GLN A 167 2.29 -5.13 -19.95
C GLN A 167 1.92 -5.72 -21.31
N SER A 168 2.76 -6.61 -21.82
CA SER A 168 2.45 -7.44 -22.99
C SER A 168 1.40 -8.50 -22.66
N ILE A 169 0.73 -9.04 -23.69
CA ILE A 169 -0.22 -10.15 -23.53
C ILE A 169 0.42 -11.32 -22.78
N ARG A 170 1.68 -11.65 -23.10
CA ARG A 170 2.41 -12.76 -22.45
C ARG A 170 2.58 -12.53 -20.96
N GLU A 171 2.98 -11.33 -20.56
CA GLU A 171 3.17 -10.95 -19.14
C GLU A 171 1.84 -10.96 -18.39
N CYS A 172 0.79 -10.38 -18.99
CA CYS A 172 -0.55 -10.39 -18.41
C CYS A 172 -1.07 -11.81 -18.16
N LEU A 173 -0.96 -12.70 -19.15
CA LEU A 173 -1.41 -14.09 -19.04
C LEU A 173 -0.60 -14.89 -18.02
N PHE A 174 0.72 -14.68 -17.98
CA PHE A 174 1.58 -15.31 -16.98
C PHE A 174 1.16 -14.91 -15.56
N GLN A 175 0.97 -13.62 -15.31
CA GLN A 175 0.50 -13.12 -14.01
C GLN A 175 -0.92 -13.58 -13.67
N GLU A 176 -1.85 -13.60 -14.63
CA GLU A 176 -3.21 -14.14 -14.44
C GLU A 176 -3.16 -15.59 -13.96
N SER A 177 -2.29 -16.42 -14.57
CA SER A 177 -2.13 -17.84 -14.19
C SER A 177 -1.58 -18.05 -12.77
N ARG A 178 -0.87 -17.06 -12.20
CA ARG A 178 -0.34 -17.09 -10.83
C ARG A 178 -1.34 -16.60 -9.79
N LEU A 179 -2.41 -15.91 -10.19
CA LEU A 179 -3.39 -15.31 -9.28
C LEU A 179 -4.75 -16.02 -9.35
N HIS A 180 -5.15 -16.56 -10.51
CA HIS A 180 -6.48 -17.14 -10.70
C HIS A 180 -6.41 -18.61 -11.16
N ILE A 181 -7.20 -19.49 -10.54
CA ILE A 181 -7.14 -20.95 -10.75
C ILE A 181 -8.50 -21.62 -11.06
N PRO A 182 -9.29 -21.14 -12.05
CA PRO A 182 -10.14 -22.08 -12.80
C PRO A 182 -9.83 -22.01 -14.29
N LYS A 183 -9.13 -23.04 -14.78
CA LYS A 183 -8.91 -23.25 -16.21
C LYS A 183 -10.24 -23.65 -16.87
N TRP A 184 -10.48 -23.13 -18.08
CA TRP A 184 -11.49 -23.64 -19.03
C TRP A 184 -12.97 -23.41 -18.65
N SER A 185 -13.28 -22.25 -18.07
CA SER A 185 -14.67 -21.76 -17.96
C SER A 185 -14.94 -20.62 -18.94
N TYR A 186 -16.21 -20.33 -19.25
CA TYR A 186 -16.60 -19.15 -20.04
C TYR A 186 -15.99 -17.85 -19.47
N ARG A 187 -15.93 -17.74 -18.13
CA ARG A 187 -15.30 -16.60 -17.43
C ARG A 187 -13.81 -16.48 -17.75
N HIS A 188 -13.10 -17.59 -17.90
CA HIS A 188 -11.69 -17.58 -18.26
C HIS A 188 -11.47 -17.05 -19.69
N CYS A 189 -12.29 -17.48 -20.66
CA CYS A 189 -12.21 -16.97 -22.03
C CYS A 189 -12.54 -15.47 -22.09
N TYR A 190 -13.57 -15.04 -21.37
CA TYR A 190 -13.92 -13.62 -21.25
C TYR A 190 -12.77 -12.80 -20.66
N ARG A 191 -12.12 -13.32 -19.61
CA ARG A 191 -10.96 -12.67 -18.97
C ARG A 191 -9.75 -12.56 -19.91
N ILE A 192 -9.47 -13.59 -20.72
CA ILE A 192 -8.43 -13.53 -21.76
C ILE A 192 -8.78 -12.46 -22.80
N PHE A 193 -10.03 -12.40 -23.25
CA PHE A 193 -10.49 -11.39 -24.18
C PHE A 193 -10.33 -9.98 -23.60
N GLU A 194 -10.72 -9.76 -22.35
CA GLU A 194 -10.53 -8.51 -21.62
C GLU A 194 -9.06 -8.11 -21.56
N ILE A 195 -8.16 -9.04 -21.22
CA ILE A 195 -6.71 -8.80 -21.21
C ILE A 195 -6.23 -8.35 -22.60
N ILE A 196 -6.61 -9.06 -23.66
CA ILE A 196 -6.21 -8.71 -25.04
C ILE A 196 -6.73 -7.32 -25.41
N ALA A 197 -8.01 -7.04 -25.13
CA ALA A 197 -8.63 -5.74 -25.38
C ALA A 197 -7.90 -4.61 -24.64
N CYS A 198 -7.59 -4.80 -23.35
CA CYS A 198 -6.85 -3.82 -22.57
C CYS A 198 -5.42 -3.61 -23.10
N VAL A 199 -4.72 -4.66 -23.55
CA VAL A 199 -3.39 -4.50 -24.18
C VAL A 199 -3.51 -3.71 -25.49
N CYS A 200 -4.49 -4.00 -26.34
CA CYS A 200 -4.76 -3.22 -27.55
C CYS A 200 -5.00 -1.73 -27.26
N ILE A 201 -5.81 -1.44 -26.25
CA ILE A 201 -6.15 -0.07 -25.86
C ILE A 201 -4.96 0.65 -25.22
N PHE A 202 -4.35 0.09 -24.17
CA PHE A 202 -3.37 0.79 -23.34
C PHE A 202 -1.93 0.66 -23.83
N ARG A 203 -1.55 -0.47 -24.46
CA ARG A 203 -0.19 -0.66 -25.00
C ARG A 203 -0.09 -0.16 -26.45
N PHE A 204 -1.03 -0.58 -27.30
CA PHE A 204 -1.03 -0.24 -28.72
C PHE A 204 -1.79 1.05 -29.06
N LYS A 205 -2.40 1.70 -28.06
CA LYS A 205 -3.12 2.98 -28.18
C LYS A 205 -4.29 2.93 -29.18
N ILE A 206 -4.91 1.77 -29.35
CA ILE A 206 -6.07 1.60 -30.21
C ILE A 206 -7.28 2.22 -29.49
N PRO A 207 -7.92 3.27 -30.05
CA PRO A 207 -9.00 3.97 -29.36
C PRO A 207 -10.26 3.09 -29.28
N PRO A 208 -10.82 2.85 -28.08
CA PRO A 208 -12.08 2.14 -27.94
C PRO A 208 -13.27 3.05 -28.30
N ILE A 209 -14.40 2.44 -28.66
CA ILE A 209 -15.59 3.15 -29.16
C ILE A 209 -16.38 3.82 -28.02
N PHE A 210 -16.42 3.20 -26.83
CA PHE A 210 -17.30 3.61 -25.71
C PHE A 210 -16.57 4.12 -24.46
N ILE A 211 -15.24 4.15 -24.46
CA ILE A 211 -14.42 4.49 -23.29
C ILE A 211 -13.40 5.55 -23.71
N ASP A 212 -13.13 6.53 -22.84
CA ASP A 212 -11.99 7.44 -23.02
C ASP A 212 -10.80 6.97 -22.16
N PRO A 213 -9.78 6.32 -22.76
CA PRO A 213 -8.62 5.85 -22.02
C PRO A 213 -7.81 6.99 -21.41
N LYS A 214 -7.83 8.19 -22.01
CA LYS A 214 -7.07 9.33 -21.49
C LYS A 214 -7.69 9.84 -20.19
N ARG A 215 -9.03 9.89 -20.15
CA ARG A 215 -9.77 10.26 -18.93
C ARG A 215 -9.55 9.24 -17.81
N TYR A 216 -9.59 7.94 -18.12
CA TYR A 216 -9.24 6.87 -17.17
C TYR A 216 -7.82 7.06 -16.61
N VAL A 217 -6.85 7.26 -17.50
CA VAL A 217 -5.44 7.42 -17.09
C VAL A 217 -5.25 8.66 -16.22
N LYS A 218 -5.91 9.78 -16.54
CA LYS A 218 -5.81 11.01 -15.75
C LYS A 218 -6.43 10.86 -14.36
N SER A 219 -7.53 10.11 -14.21
CA SER A 219 -8.17 9.88 -12.91
C SER A 219 -7.35 8.95 -12.01
N MET A 220 -6.43 8.14 -12.56
CA MET A 220 -5.55 7.30 -11.74
C MET A 220 -4.71 8.13 -10.75
N ARG A 221 -4.25 9.32 -11.15
CA ARG A 221 -3.41 10.18 -10.31
C ARG A 221 -4.15 10.70 -9.07
N THR A 222 -5.44 11.00 -9.20
CA THR A 222 -6.29 11.46 -8.10
C THR A 222 -6.74 10.32 -7.18
N HIS A 223 -6.77 9.09 -7.68
CA HIS A 223 -7.08 7.88 -6.90
C HIS A 223 -5.83 7.15 -6.37
N ALA A 224 -4.65 7.76 -6.50
CA ALA A 224 -3.39 7.18 -6.05
C ALA A 224 -3.19 7.39 -4.55
N ASP A 225 -3.01 6.28 -3.84
CA ASP A 225 -2.79 6.26 -2.40
C ASP A 225 -1.29 6.37 -2.10
N TYR A 226 -0.67 7.49 -2.48
CA TYR A 226 0.78 7.73 -2.33
C TYR A 226 1.16 8.42 -1.02
N ARG A 227 0.17 8.84 -0.21
CA ARG A 227 0.32 9.44 1.12
C ARG A 227 -0.69 8.81 2.07
N LYS A 228 -0.25 8.26 3.19
CA LYS A 228 -1.12 7.58 4.16
C LYS A 228 -0.73 7.92 5.59
N PHE A 229 -1.68 7.76 6.50
CA PHE A 229 -1.48 7.93 7.93
C PHE A 229 -2.24 6.87 8.75
N ASP A 230 -1.54 6.21 9.66
CA ASP A 230 -2.08 5.22 10.62
C ASP A 230 -1.28 5.22 11.94
N ASP A 231 -1.22 6.38 12.62
CA ASP A 231 -0.23 6.70 13.67
C ASP A 231 1.22 6.84 13.16
N THR A 232 1.48 6.44 11.92
CA THR A 232 2.75 6.58 11.20
C THR A 232 2.48 7.25 9.85
N LEU A 233 3.27 8.28 9.52
CA LEU A 233 3.22 8.94 8.21
C LEU A 233 3.96 8.07 7.18
N ARG A 234 3.31 7.78 6.06
CA ARG A 234 3.88 7.03 4.93
C ARG A 234 3.69 7.80 3.63
N MET A 235 4.76 8.00 2.89
CA MET A 235 4.72 8.70 1.60
C MET A 235 5.61 7.99 0.57
N VAL A 236 5.15 7.94 -0.68
CA VAL A 236 5.97 7.62 -1.85
C VAL A 236 5.97 8.84 -2.74
N ILE A 237 7.13 9.44 -2.97
CA ILE A 237 7.23 10.74 -3.66
C ILE A 237 8.34 10.72 -4.72
N ASP A 238 8.09 11.34 -5.87
CA ASP A 238 9.10 11.58 -6.92
C ASP A 238 9.78 12.92 -6.66
N ILE A 239 11.07 12.89 -6.37
CA ILE A 239 11.87 14.04 -5.96
C ILE A 239 13.28 13.99 -6.56
N SER A 240 14.01 15.10 -6.52
CA SER A 240 15.42 15.08 -6.90
C SER A 240 16.29 14.42 -5.83
N ALA A 241 17.51 14.01 -6.20
CA ALA A 241 18.48 13.48 -5.25
C ALA A 241 18.80 14.48 -4.13
N GLN A 242 18.92 15.77 -4.47
CA GLN A 242 19.19 16.85 -3.49
C GLN A 242 18.01 17.03 -2.53
N GLN A 243 16.77 16.90 -3.01
CA GLN A 243 15.57 16.96 -2.17
C GLN A 243 15.49 15.76 -1.22
N SER A 244 15.81 14.56 -1.70
CA SER A 244 15.87 13.35 -0.87
C SER A 244 16.92 13.46 0.24
N GLU A 245 18.10 14.02 -0.09
CA GLU A 245 19.16 14.28 0.89
C GLU A 245 18.73 15.34 1.92
N ALA A 246 18.13 16.46 1.48
CA ALA A 246 17.64 17.50 2.39
C ALA A 246 16.56 17.00 3.34
N ILE A 247 15.61 16.18 2.86
CA ILE A 247 14.59 15.53 3.70
C ILE A 247 15.27 14.60 4.71
N THR A 248 16.26 13.82 4.26
CA THR A 248 17.02 12.91 5.13
C THR A 248 17.74 13.68 6.24
N CYS A 249 18.45 14.78 5.92
CA CYS A 249 19.13 15.62 6.90
C CYS A 249 18.15 16.21 7.93
N TYR A 250 16.98 16.67 7.47
CA TYR A 250 15.95 17.21 8.35
C TYR A 250 15.42 16.14 9.32
N LEU A 251 15.04 14.97 8.82
CA LEU A 251 14.51 13.87 9.65
C LEU A 251 15.57 13.32 10.60
N ASP A 252 16.83 13.24 10.18
CA ASP A 252 17.95 12.85 11.05
C ASP A 252 18.13 13.84 12.20
N SER A 253 17.93 15.15 11.96
CA SER A 253 17.97 16.16 13.01
C SER A 253 16.86 15.96 14.07
N LEU A 254 15.67 15.53 13.64
CA LEU A 254 14.55 15.26 14.54
C LEU A 254 14.74 13.94 15.31
N TYR A 255 15.30 12.92 14.64
CA TYR A 255 15.69 11.66 15.27
C TYR A 255 16.76 11.89 16.36
N LYS A 256 17.81 12.68 16.08
CA LYS A 256 18.86 13.03 17.05
C LYS A 256 18.32 13.80 18.27
N LYS A 257 17.21 14.53 18.11
CA LYS A 257 16.49 15.20 19.20
C LYS A 257 15.53 14.27 19.95
N GLY A 258 15.42 12.99 19.56
CA GLY A 258 14.55 12.00 20.19
C GLY A 258 13.06 12.17 19.88
N LEU A 259 12.70 12.98 18.88
CA LEU A 259 11.30 13.35 18.62
C LEU A 259 10.56 12.30 17.78
N LEU A 260 11.26 11.56 16.93
CA LEU A 260 10.68 10.59 16.01
C LEU A 260 11.70 9.53 15.61
N PHE A 261 11.20 8.49 14.96
CA PHE A 261 11.95 7.52 14.18
C PHE A 261 11.53 7.64 12.72
N TYR A 262 12.44 7.39 11.79
CA TYR A 262 12.13 7.39 10.37
C TYR A 262 12.87 6.31 9.59
N GLY A 263 12.38 6.06 8.38
CA GLY A 263 13.06 5.30 7.36
C GLY A 263 12.83 5.91 6.00
N LEU A 264 13.87 5.97 5.17
CA LEU A 264 13.78 6.45 3.80
C LEU A 264 14.52 5.49 2.87
N HIS A 265 13.86 5.09 1.79
CA HIS A 265 14.46 4.26 0.75
C HIS A 265 14.21 4.85 -0.64
N ASN A 266 15.28 5.03 -1.40
CA ASN A 266 15.25 5.56 -2.76
C ASN A 266 15.24 4.42 -3.78
N SER A 267 14.31 4.48 -4.74
CA SER A 267 14.22 3.58 -5.88
C SER A 267 14.18 4.37 -7.20
N LYS A 268 14.34 3.67 -8.32
CA LYS A 268 14.24 4.27 -9.67
C LYS A 268 12.80 4.43 -10.13
N ASP A 269 11.97 3.46 -9.78
CA ASP A 269 10.58 3.38 -10.22
C ASP A 269 9.64 3.26 -9.02
N SER A 270 8.37 3.58 -9.25
CA SER A 270 7.27 3.23 -8.36
C SER A 270 6.49 2.03 -8.91
N LEU A 271 5.87 1.29 -8.02
CA LEU A 271 5.01 0.16 -8.31
C LEU A 271 3.58 0.54 -7.97
N MET A 272 2.66 0.17 -8.86
CA MET A 272 1.24 0.36 -8.66
C MET A 272 0.60 -1.02 -8.45
N THR A 273 -0.25 -1.15 -7.44
CA THR A 273 -1.15 -2.32 -7.30
C THR A 273 -2.58 -1.84 -7.41
N CYS A 274 -3.36 -2.45 -8.31
CA CYS A 274 -4.73 -2.07 -8.57
C CYS A 274 -5.69 -3.12 -8.01
N TYR A 275 -6.66 -2.66 -7.23
CA TYR A 275 -7.87 -3.40 -6.96
C TYR A 275 -8.99 -2.78 -7.80
N VAL A 276 -9.55 -3.57 -8.72
CA VAL A 276 -10.57 -3.15 -9.68
C VAL A 276 -11.80 -4.00 -9.41
N ASP A 277 -12.77 -3.41 -8.72
CA ASP A 277 -14.08 -4.03 -8.50
C ASP A 277 -14.97 -3.87 -9.75
N ASP A 278 -14.77 -2.79 -10.50
CA ASP A 278 -15.52 -2.44 -11.72
C ASP A 278 -14.68 -1.49 -12.62
N ILE A 279 -14.91 -1.54 -13.95
CA ILE A 279 -14.27 -0.71 -14.97
C ILE A 279 -14.87 0.72 -14.98
N HIS A 280 -16.02 0.94 -14.33
CA HIS A 280 -16.62 2.27 -14.18
C HIS A 280 -15.71 3.24 -13.39
N GLU A 281 -15.78 4.53 -13.76
CA GLU A 281 -14.94 5.59 -13.18
C GLU A 281 -15.00 5.60 -11.65
N GLY A 282 -13.84 5.52 -11.01
CA GLY A 282 -13.68 5.70 -9.57
C GLY A 282 -13.83 4.43 -8.73
N ASN A 283 -14.18 3.25 -9.27
CA ASN A 283 -14.22 1.98 -8.51
C ASN A 283 -12.84 1.29 -8.36
N HIS A 284 -11.75 2.02 -8.61
CA HIS A 284 -10.39 1.52 -8.52
C HIS A 284 -9.57 2.33 -7.52
N ILE A 285 -8.81 1.64 -6.66
CA ILE A 285 -7.81 2.26 -5.78
C ILE A 285 -6.45 1.83 -6.27
N HIS A 286 -5.54 2.79 -6.41
CA HIS A 286 -4.16 2.55 -6.86
C HIS A 286 -3.21 2.66 -5.69
N PHE A 287 -2.67 1.52 -5.28
CA PHE A 287 -1.70 1.47 -4.19
C PHE A 287 -0.30 1.81 -4.69
N ILE A 288 0.19 2.92 -4.15
CA ILE A 288 1.52 3.52 -4.14
C ILE A 288 2.65 2.75 -3.41
N ASP A 289 3.63 2.11 -4.05
CA ASP A 289 4.91 1.74 -3.38
C ASP A 289 6.14 2.07 -4.24
N GLY A 290 7.33 2.13 -3.63
CA GLY A 290 8.61 2.15 -4.35
C GLY A 290 9.02 0.77 -4.86
N ALA A 291 9.75 0.72 -5.97
CA ALA A 291 10.41 -0.51 -6.42
C ALA A 291 11.54 -0.95 -5.47
N ASP A 292 12.18 -2.08 -5.77
CA ASP A 292 13.34 -2.61 -5.02
C ASP A 292 13.10 -2.80 -3.51
N GLY A 293 11.83 -3.01 -3.13
CA GLY A 293 11.38 -3.24 -1.77
C GLY A 293 10.81 -2.02 -1.05
N GLY A 294 10.85 -0.81 -1.65
CA GLY A 294 10.05 0.34 -1.23
C GLY A 294 9.92 0.54 0.28
N TYR A 295 8.68 0.54 0.78
CA TYR A 295 8.39 0.64 2.22
C TYR A 295 9.03 -0.44 3.07
N ALA A 296 9.16 -1.69 2.58
CA ALA A 296 9.80 -2.75 3.36
C ALA A 296 11.27 -2.43 3.66
N MET A 297 11.98 -1.77 2.73
CA MET A 297 13.35 -1.31 2.93
C MET A 297 13.42 -0.10 3.86
N ALA A 298 12.53 0.89 3.69
CA ALA A 298 12.43 2.02 4.60
C ALA A 298 12.12 1.57 6.05
N ALA A 299 11.23 0.59 6.21
CA ALA A 299 10.86 0.04 7.52
C ALA A 299 12.04 -0.63 8.25
N LYS A 300 13.05 -1.14 7.55
CA LYS A 300 14.26 -1.69 8.18
C LYS A 300 15.03 -0.62 8.95
N GLN A 301 15.20 0.56 8.36
CA GLN A 301 15.87 1.69 9.01
C GLN A 301 15.08 2.15 10.25
N LEU A 302 13.78 2.35 10.09
CA LEU A 302 12.87 2.74 11.20
C LEU A 302 12.98 1.76 12.38
N LYS A 303 12.85 0.46 12.12
CA LYS A 303 12.90 -0.59 13.16
C LYS A 303 14.28 -0.66 13.82
N SER A 304 15.35 -0.41 13.08
CA SER A 304 16.72 -0.33 13.64
C SER A 304 16.84 0.82 14.64
N GLN A 305 16.33 2.00 14.30
CA GLN A 305 16.31 3.17 15.19
C GLN A 305 15.47 2.94 16.45
N ILE A 306 14.28 2.33 16.32
CA ILE A 306 13.42 1.97 17.46
C ILE A 306 14.15 0.98 18.39
N LYS A 307 14.84 -0.01 17.84
CA LYS A 307 15.60 -0.98 18.64
C LYS A 307 16.77 -0.31 19.38
N ALA A 308 17.50 0.58 18.70
CA ALA A 308 18.64 1.29 19.27
C ALA A 308 18.25 2.24 20.41
N SER A 309 17.07 2.87 20.33
CA SER A 309 16.54 3.73 21.41
C SER A 309 15.89 2.98 22.56
N SER A 310 15.55 1.70 22.38
CA SER A 310 15.00 0.82 23.43
C SER A 310 16.07 0.07 24.21
N THR A 311 17.35 0.24 23.84
CA THR A 311 18.52 -0.37 24.49
C THR A 311 19.21 0.68 25.34
#